data_AF-A0A7J6E1D3-F1
#
_entry.id   AF-A0A7J6E1D3-F1
#
_cell.length_a   1.000
_cell.length_b   1.000
_cell.length_c   1.000
_cell.angle_alpha   90.00
_cell.angle_beta   90.00
_cell.angle_gamma   90.00
#
_symmetry.space_group_name_H-M   'P 1'
#
loop_
_entity.id
_entity.type
_entity.pdbx_description
1 polymer ?
#
loop_
_entity_poly.entity_id
_entity_poly.type
_entity_poly.pdbx_seq_one_letter_code
_entity_poly.pdbx_strand_id
1 'polypeptide(L)'
;MRLKSEEAMGSGEEALAIGQSHVLNPKNQEDSNQYKEHLAIREKKKPEDPIDLNDLKSMRFTRAVIFETSRLATIVNGVLRKTTKDMELNGEFGRFQA
;
A
#
# COMPACT_ATOMS: atom_id res chain seq x y z
N MET A 1 47.10 37.80 -13.61
CA MET A 1 45.83 38.37 -13.11
C MET A 1 44.87 37.19 -12.95
N ARG A 2 44.57 36.65 -11.74
CA ARG A 2 43.59 37.12 -10.72
C ARG A 2 42.36 37.76 -11.40
N LEU A 3 41.15 37.21 -11.28
CA LEU A 3 40.15 37.35 -10.19
C LEU A 3 39.07 36.24 -10.35
N LYS A 4 38.73 35.39 -9.36
CA LYS A 4 37.71 35.49 -8.28
C LYS A 4 36.26 35.83 -8.71
N SER A 5 35.32 34.90 -8.46
CA SER A 5 33.99 35.05 -7.79
C SER A 5 33.13 33.81 -8.13
N GLU A 6 32.75 32.91 -7.23
CA GLU A 6 31.71 32.99 -6.17
C GLU A 6 30.29 33.28 -6.69
N GLU A 7 29.34 32.49 -6.21
CA GLU A 7 27.87 32.62 -6.25
C GLU A 7 27.07 32.01 -7.42
N ALA A 8 26.57 30.80 -7.17
CA ALA A 8 25.13 30.51 -7.11
C ALA A 8 24.96 29.08 -6.58
N MET A 9 24.87 28.88 -5.26
CA MET A 9 23.58 28.57 -4.61
C MET A 9 22.37 28.67 -5.54
N GLY A 10 22.23 27.69 -6.42
CA GLY A 10 21.06 27.47 -7.27
C GLY A 10 20.22 26.33 -6.73
N SER A 11 19.03 26.71 -6.23
CA SER A 11 17.77 25.96 -6.27
C SER A 11 17.70 24.58 -5.59
N GLY A 12 17.82 24.57 -4.26
CA GLY A 12 17.17 23.55 -3.41
C GLY A 12 15.63 23.56 -3.48
N GLU A 13 15.02 24.50 -4.23
CA GLU A 13 13.57 24.60 -4.43
C GLU A 13 13.08 23.99 -5.75
N GLU A 14 13.93 23.83 -6.78
CA GLU A 14 13.50 23.33 -8.10
C GLU A 14 13.20 21.82 -8.11
N ALA A 15 13.86 21.05 -7.24
CA ALA A 15 13.56 19.62 -7.08
C ALA A 15 12.15 19.37 -6.52
N LEU A 16 11.60 20.33 -5.77
CA LEU A 16 10.25 20.22 -5.22
C LEU A 16 9.16 20.43 -6.29
N ALA A 17 9.43 21.25 -7.32
CA ALA A 17 8.47 21.57 -8.37
C ALA A 17 8.36 20.49 -9.45
N ILE A 18 9.47 19.83 -9.82
CA ILE A 18 9.45 18.68 -10.75
C ILE A 18 8.72 17.49 -10.11
N GLY A 19 8.82 17.35 -8.78
CA GLY A 19 8.08 16.36 -8.02
C GLY A 19 6.57 16.63 -7.88
N GLN A 20 6.08 17.83 -8.22
CA GLN A 20 4.67 18.20 -8.10
C GLN A 20 3.87 18.00 -9.41
N SER A 21 4.48 18.16 -10.58
CA SER A 21 3.80 18.02 -11.87
C SER A 21 3.57 16.55 -12.29
N HIS A 22 4.43 15.63 -11.86
CA HIS A 22 4.27 14.18 -12.11
C HIS A 22 3.21 13.50 -11.23
N VAL A 23 2.61 14.20 -10.26
CA VAL A 23 1.63 13.63 -9.30
C VAL A 23 0.20 13.60 -9.87
N LEU A 24 -0.04 14.23 -11.03
CA LEU A 24 -1.38 14.37 -11.63
C LEU A 24 -1.95 13.09 -12.29
N ASN A 25 -1.21 11.98 -12.28
CA ASN A 25 -1.72 10.68 -12.73
C ASN A 25 -2.15 9.85 -11.51
N PRO A 26 -3.38 9.31 -11.46
CA PRO A 26 -3.86 8.54 -10.30
C PRO A 26 -2.94 7.38 -9.89
N LYS A 27 -2.30 6.70 -10.85
CA LYS A 27 -1.28 5.68 -10.54
C LYS A 27 -0.07 6.25 -9.80
N ASN A 28 0.40 7.42 -10.22
CA ASN A 28 1.52 8.10 -9.59
C ASN A 28 1.16 8.61 -8.18
N GLN A 29 -0.13 8.90 -7.94
CA GLN A 29 -0.63 9.29 -6.62
C GLN A 29 -0.70 8.10 -5.66
N GLU A 30 -1.13 6.93 -6.12
CA GLU A 30 -1.12 5.69 -5.34
C GLU A 30 0.31 5.25 -4.97
N ASP A 31 1.22 5.26 -5.96
CA ASP A 31 2.64 4.98 -5.74
C ASP A 31 3.26 6.01 -4.76
N SER A 32 2.87 7.28 -4.88
CA SER A 32 3.31 8.35 -3.95
C SER A 32 2.81 8.12 -2.53
N ASN A 33 1.57 7.67 -2.35
CA ASN A 33 0.99 7.40 -1.03
C ASN A 33 1.67 6.21 -0.35
N GLN A 34 1.92 5.14 -1.09
CA GLN A 34 2.62 3.98 -0.57
C GLN A 34 4.07 4.31 -0.21
N TYR A 35 4.75 5.06 -1.08
CA TYR A 35 6.11 5.52 -0.84
C TYR A 35 6.22 6.41 0.42
N LYS A 36 5.30 7.37 0.59
CA LYS A 36 5.24 8.24 1.79
C LYS A 36 4.99 7.44 3.06
N GLU A 37 4.10 6.45 3.01
CA GLU A 37 3.80 5.57 4.15
C GLU A 37 5.05 4.79 4.59
N HIS A 38 5.77 4.17 3.65
CA HIS A 38 6.97 3.41 3.95
C HIS A 38 8.14 4.30 4.42
N LEU A 39 8.31 5.48 3.83
CA LEU A 39 9.29 6.48 4.28
C LEU A 39 9.03 6.92 5.73
N ALA A 40 7.78 7.24 6.07
CA ALA A 40 7.43 7.70 7.41
C ALA A 40 7.71 6.64 8.51
N ILE A 41 7.68 5.36 8.15
CA ILE A 41 8.06 4.26 9.05
C ILE A 41 9.58 4.13 9.10
N ARG A 42 10.27 4.24 7.95
CA ARG A 42 11.73 4.16 7.89
C ARG A 42 12.42 5.30 8.64
N GLU A 43 11.89 6.51 8.58
CA GLU A 43 12.42 7.68 9.30
C GLU A 43 12.36 7.54 10.83
N LYS A 44 11.39 6.77 11.34
CA LYS A 44 11.23 6.55 12.78
C LYS A 44 12.18 5.49 13.34
N LYS A 45 12.88 4.75 12.47
CA LYS A 45 13.71 3.60 12.82
C LYS A 45 15.16 3.82 12.42
N LYS A 46 16.10 3.26 13.19
CA LYS A 46 17.50 3.26 12.78
C LYS A 46 17.70 2.33 11.59
N PRO A 47 18.76 2.50 10.80
CA PRO A 47 19.04 1.65 9.66
C PRO A 47 19.01 0.15 9.98
N GLU A 48 19.50 -0.22 11.17
CA GLU A 48 19.67 -1.59 11.67
C GLU A 48 18.44 -2.14 12.40
N ASP A 49 17.45 -1.30 12.71
CA ASP A 49 16.28 -1.73 13.47
C ASP A 49 15.32 -2.52 12.55
N PRO A 50 14.93 -3.75 12.93
CA PRO A 50 14.01 -4.54 12.13
C PRO A 50 12.60 -3.94 12.13
N ILE A 51 11.82 -4.27 11.09
CA ILE A 51 10.38 -3.97 11.04
C ILE A 51 9.69 -4.80 12.10
N ASP A 52 8.85 -4.15 12.91
CA ASP A 52 8.07 -4.82 13.93
C ASP A 52 6.60 -4.94 13.53
N LEU A 53 5.83 -5.67 14.35
CA LEU A 53 4.40 -5.87 14.09
C LEU A 53 3.59 -4.57 14.20
N ASN A 54 4.02 -3.60 15.01
CA ASN A 54 3.33 -2.32 15.16
C ASN A 54 3.53 -1.45 13.91
N ASP A 55 4.71 -1.48 13.29
CA ASP A 55 4.96 -0.84 12.00
C ASP A 55 4.05 -1.40 10.92
N LEU A 56 3.97 -2.73 10.81
CA LEU A 56 3.10 -3.40 9.84
C LEU A 56 1.62 -3.03 10.04
N LYS A 57 1.17 -2.92 11.30
CA LYS A 57 -0.18 -2.46 11.63
C LYS A 57 -0.43 -1.01 11.23
N SER A 58 0.61 -0.17 11.28
CA SER A 58 0.54 1.26 10.96
C SER A 58 0.45 1.54 9.45
N MET A 59 0.80 0.57 8.59
CA MET A 59 0.70 0.67 7.12
C MET A 59 -0.76 0.51 6.64
N ARG A 60 -1.55 1.58 6.72
CA ARG A 60 -2.99 1.59 6.37
C ARG A 60 -3.20 1.51 4.86
N PHE A 61 -2.41 2.23 4.07
CA PHE A 61 -2.54 2.26 2.62
C PHE A 61 -2.11 0.92 2.01
N THR A 62 -0.95 0.40 2.41
CA THR A 62 -0.49 -0.93 1.98
C THR A 62 -1.51 -2.02 2.29
N ARG A 63 -2.14 -1.97 3.48
CA ARG A 63 -3.21 -2.91 3.82
C ARG A 63 -4.43 -2.78 2.91
N ALA A 64 -4.81 -1.56 2.54
CA ALA A 64 -5.90 -1.34 1.60
C ALA A 64 -5.57 -1.91 0.21
N VAL A 65 -4.35 -1.68 -0.29
CA VAL A 65 -3.86 -2.25 -1.56
C VAL A 65 -3.89 -3.78 -1.53
N ILE A 66 -3.47 -4.41 -0.43
CA ILE A 66 -3.52 -5.88 -0.29
C ILE A 66 -4.97 -6.40 -0.38
N PHE A 67 -5.91 -5.73 0.28
CA PHE A 67 -7.32 -6.15 0.23
C PHE A 67 -7.93 -5.95 -1.14
N GLU A 68 -7.66 -4.83 -1.80
CA GLU A 68 -8.16 -4.58 -3.15
C GLU A 68 -7.54 -5.54 -4.16
N THR A 69 -6.24 -5.82 -4.04
CA THR A 69 -5.57 -6.85 -4.85
C THR A 69 -6.21 -8.22 -4.63
N SER A 70 -6.49 -8.60 -3.39
CA SER A 70 -7.13 -9.88 -3.08
C SER A 70 -8.55 -9.95 -3.62
N ARG A 71 -9.29 -8.83 -3.59
CA ARG A 71 -10.65 -8.70 -4.13
C ARG A 71 -10.68 -8.88 -5.64
N LEU A 72 -9.71 -8.32 -6.36
CA LEU A 72 -9.64 -8.38 -7.82
C LEU A 72 -9.02 -9.69 -8.33
N ALA A 73 -7.95 -10.15 -7.69
CA ALA A 73 -7.22 -11.34 -8.12
C ALA A 73 -8.01 -12.65 -7.91
N THR A 74 -9.01 -12.65 -7.01
CA THR A 74 -9.84 -13.83 -6.66
C THR A 74 -9.00 -15.10 -6.51
N ILE A 75 -8.01 -15.05 -5.60
CA ILE A 75 -6.99 -16.12 -5.45
C ILE A 75 -7.65 -17.49 -5.21
N VAL A 76 -8.80 -17.53 -4.54
CA VAL A 76 -9.60 -18.74 -4.31
C VAL A 76 -11.02 -18.50 -4.83
N ASN A 77 -11.40 -19.23 -5.88
CA ASN A 77 -12.70 -19.06 -6.55
C ASN A 77 -13.90 -19.51 -5.70
N GLY A 78 -13.69 -20.39 -4.72
CA GLY A 78 -14.76 -20.88 -3.86
C GLY A 78 -14.25 -21.78 -2.75
N VAL A 79 -15.00 -21.83 -1.65
CA VAL A 79 -14.71 -22.70 -0.51
C VAL A 79 -15.87 -23.67 -0.35
N LEU A 80 -15.63 -24.95 -0.66
CA LEU A 80 -16.63 -26.00 -0.53
C LEU A 80 -16.66 -26.55 0.89
N ARG A 81 -17.87 -26.80 1.40
CA ARG A 81 -18.12 -27.44 2.70
C ARG A 81 -19.17 -28.53 2.52
N LYS A 82 -18.96 -29.70 3.15
CA LYS A 82 -19.98 -30.74 3.25
C LYS A 82 -20.94 -30.35 4.36
N THR A 83 -22.24 -30.33 4.09
CA THR A 83 -23.27 -30.22 5.12
C THR A 83 -23.28 -31.51 5.94
N THR A 84 -23.38 -31.41 7.27
CA THR A 84 -23.47 -32.59 8.16
C THR A 84 -24.88 -32.86 8.65
N LYS A 85 -25.79 -31.94 8.35
CA LYS A 85 -27.21 -31.95 8.72
C LYS A 85 -27.97 -31.22 7.62
N ASP A 86 -29.27 -31.44 7.59
CA ASP A 86 -30.19 -30.66 6.74
C ASP A 86 -30.08 -29.17 7.12
N MET A 87 -30.02 -28.30 6.12
CA MET A 87 -29.89 -26.85 6.30
C MET A 87 -30.84 -26.12 5.36
N GLU A 88 -31.50 -25.10 5.87
CA GLU A 88 -32.29 -24.16 5.07
C GLU A 88 -31.53 -22.83 4.97
N LEU A 89 -31.29 -22.36 3.74
CA LEU A 89 -30.64 -21.09 3.46
C LEU A 89 -31.50 -20.31 2.47
N ASN A 90 -31.95 -19.12 2.84
CA ASN A 90 -32.79 -18.25 2.00
C ASN A 90 -34.06 -18.94 1.46
N GLY A 91 -34.66 -19.86 2.22
CA GLY A 91 -35.84 -20.64 1.82
C GLY A 91 -35.52 -21.84 0.91
N GLU A 92 -34.26 -22.05 0.56
CA GLU A 92 -33.80 -23.25 -0.16
C GLU A 92 -33.34 -24.31 0.84
N PHE A 93 -33.86 -25.52 0.69
CA PHE A 93 -33.59 -26.64 1.59
C PHE A 93 -32.52 -27.57 1.02
N GLY A 94 -31.34 -27.58 1.65
CA GLY A 94 -30.26 -28.52 1.37
C GLY A 94 -30.38 -29.77 2.24
N ARG A 95 -30.65 -30.93 1.61
CA ARG A 95 -30.69 -32.23 2.30
C ARG A 95 -29.29 -32.82 2.47
N PHE A 96 -29.01 -33.28 3.68
CA PHE A 96 -27.88 -34.12 3.97
C PHE A 96 -28.10 -35.50 3.34
N GLN A 97 -27.16 -35.91 2.49
CA GLN A 97 -27.08 -37.27 1.99
C GLN A 97 -25.91 -37.94 2.71
N ALA A 98 -26.25 -38.92 3.54
CA ALA A 98 -25.31 -39.70 4.36
C ALA A 98 -24.53 -40.69 3.49
#